data_AF-A0A3M1CQL6-F1
#
_entry.id   AF-A0A3M1CQL6-F1
#
_cell.length_a   1.000
_cell.length_b   1.000
_cell.length_c   1.000
_cell.angle_alpha   90.00
_cell.angle_beta   90.00
_cell.angle_gamma   90.00
#
_symmetry.space_group_name_H-M   'P 1'
#
loop_
_entity.id
_entity.type
_entity.pdbx_description
1 polymer ?
#
loop_
_entity_poly.entity_id
_entity_poly.type
_entity_poly.pdbx_seq_one_letter_code
_entity_poly.pdbx_strand_id
1 'polypeptide(L)'
;MAVADLFEKLTLTQVARWLDIHPFELARIIGLEGSVRPELRFGEDEVDRLRDIAGVETWWTGELPVSDDVRGRALVRSLARLVVEHADGEDWSTRADNLFRGLEPADQWVVRRAINQLIREGVLVSVSKATGLHVRLSGDGRERLAHIADGSGIPESLESLWS
;
A
#
# COMPACT_ATOMS: atom_id res chain seq x y z
N MET A 1 16.38 -13.04 17.19
CA MET A 1 17.48 -13.07 16.21
C MET A 1 18.75 -13.43 16.92
N ALA A 2 19.54 -14.36 16.36
CA ALA A 2 20.81 -14.75 16.96
C ALA A 2 21.88 -13.71 16.63
N VAL A 3 22.88 -13.54 17.50
CA VAL A 3 23.98 -12.56 17.33
C VAL A 3 24.78 -12.78 16.02
N ALA A 4 24.68 -13.95 15.41
CA ALA A 4 25.29 -14.26 14.11
C ALA A 4 24.57 -13.59 12.91
N ASP A 5 23.29 -13.26 13.03
CA ASP A 5 22.50 -12.64 11.94
C ASP A 5 22.89 -11.16 11.70
N LEU A 6 23.52 -10.51 12.68
CA LEU A 6 23.94 -9.10 12.63
C LEU A 6 25.05 -8.80 11.61
N PHE A 7 25.73 -9.82 11.08
CA PHE A 7 26.87 -9.64 10.16
C PHE A 7 26.57 -10.04 8.71
N GLU A 8 25.40 -10.61 8.41
CA GLU A 8 25.07 -11.04 7.06
C GLU A 8 24.40 -9.90 6.28
N LYS A 9 25.15 -9.26 5.38
CA LYS A 9 24.58 -8.26 4.47
C LYS A 9 23.58 -8.91 3.52
N LEU A 10 22.40 -8.33 3.39
CA LEU A 10 21.35 -8.81 2.51
C LEU A 10 21.65 -8.48 1.05
N THR A 11 21.36 -9.40 0.14
CA THR A 11 21.38 -9.16 -1.31
C THR A 11 20.18 -8.30 -1.75
N LEU A 12 20.27 -7.67 -2.91
CA LEU A 12 19.14 -6.93 -3.51
C LEU A 12 17.85 -7.75 -3.54
N THR A 13 17.91 -9.02 -3.90
CA THR A 13 16.74 -9.90 -3.98
C THR A 13 16.17 -10.23 -2.59
N GLN A 14 17.02 -10.37 -1.57
CA GLN A 14 16.57 -10.56 -0.19
C GLN A 14 15.87 -9.30 0.33
N VAL A 15 16.45 -8.12 0.10
CA VAL A 15 15.83 -6.84 0.48
C VAL A 15 14.51 -6.64 -0.25
N ALA A 16 14.47 -6.86 -1.56
CA ALA A 16 13.25 -6.75 -2.36
C ALA A 16 12.14 -7.68 -1.85
N ARG A 17 12.48 -8.91 -1.47
CA ARG A 17 11.54 -9.85 -0.85
C ARG A 17 11.07 -9.37 0.52
N TRP A 18 11.98 -8.87 1.36
CA TRP A 18 11.64 -8.35 2.68
C TRP A 18 10.67 -7.18 2.60
N LEU A 19 10.97 -6.23 1.71
CA LEU A 19 10.12 -5.07 1.46
C LEU A 19 8.90 -5.40 0.59
N ASP A 20 8.78 -6.65 0.12
CA ASP A 20 7.77 -7.13 -0.83
C ASP A 20 7.52 -6.10 -1.97
N ILE A 21 8.62 -5.81 -2.68
CA ILE A 21 8.68 -4.99 -3.90
C ILE A 21 9.47 -5.73 -4.96
N HIS A 22 9.26 -5.38 -6.23
CA HIS A 22 9.98 -6.04 -7.32
C HIS A 22 11.49 -5.69 -7.28
N PRO A 23 12.43 -6.64 -7.47
CA PRO A 23 13.86 -6.35 -7.44
C PRO A 23 14.32 -5.25 -8.41
N PHE A 24 13.74 -5.18 -9.62
CA PHE A 24 14.01 -4.09 -10.56
C PHE A 24 13.54 -2.71 -10.06
N GLU A 25 12.44 -2.66 -9.31
CA GLU A 25 11.95 -1.41 -8.73
C GLU A 25 12.90 -0.93 -7.64
N LEU A 26 13.35 -1.84 -6.76
CA LEU A 26 14.37 -1.54 -5.76
C LEU A 26 15.68 -1.08 -6.39
N ALA A 27 16.14 -1.75 -7.45
CA ALA A 27 17.34 -1.33 -8.20
C ALA A 27 17.17 0.08 -8.79
N ARG A 28 15.99 0.42 -9.30
CA ARG A 28 15.66 1.76 -9.81
C ARG A 28 15.70 2.80 -8.69
N ILE A 29 15.14 2.49 -7.52
CA ILE A 29 15.18 3.37 -6.34
C ILE A 29 16.63 3.65 -5.93
N ILE A 30 17.46 2.62 -5.82
CA ILE A 30 18.89 2.76 -5.51
C ILE A 30 19.60 3.63 -6.57
N GLY A 31 19.27 3.45 -7.85
CA GLY A 31 19.82 4.26 -8.93
C GLY A 31 19.50 5.75 -8.82
N LEU A 32 18.31 6.10 -8.33
CA LEU A 32 17.89 7.49 -8.13
C LEU A 32 18.65 8.18 -6.98
N GLU A 33 19.15 7.42 -6.00
CA GLU A 33 19.99 7.96 -4.92
C GLU A 33 21.43 8.32 -5.36
N GLY A 34 21.78 8.07 -6.63
CA GLY A 34 23.01 8.63 -7.22
C GLY A 34 24.24 7.75 -7.14
N SER A 35 24.17 6.53 -6.60
CA SER A 35 25.21 5.51 -6.87
C SER A 35 24.70 4.08 -6.72
N VAL A 36 24.75 3.32 -7.82
CA VAL A 36 24.65 1.85 -7.76
C VAL A 36 25.97 1.35 -7.19
N ARG A 37 25.94 0.88 -5.95
CA ARG A 37 27.13 0.33 -5.31
C ARG A 37 27.65 -0.88 -6.09
N PRO A 38 28.98 -1.09 -6.16
CA PRO A 38 29.56 -2.27 -6.79
C PRO A 38 29.09 -3.57 -6.11
N GLU A 39 28.95 -3.52 -4.79
CA GLU A 39 28.48 -4.62 -3.95
C GLU A 39 27.04 -4.33 -3.53
N LEU A 40 26.06 -4.91 -4.23
CA LEU A 40 24.62 -4.86 -3.91
C LEU A 40 24.32 -5.68 -2.65
N ARG A 41 24.82 -5.18 -1.52
CA ARG A 41 24.82 -5.78 -0.18
C ARG A 41 24.40 -4.71 0.82
N PHE A 42 23.34 -4.98 1.56
CA PHE A 42 22.65 -4.01 2.40
C PHE A 42 22.67 -4.42 3.87
N GLY A 43 23.02 -3.47 4.75
CA GLY A 43 22.82 -3.58 6.19
C GLY A 43 21.40 -3.19 6.60
N GLU A 44 21.05 -3.42 7.87
CA GLU A 44 19.72 -3.12 8.42
C GLU A 44 19.34 -1.63 8.26
N ASP A 45 20.22 -0.72 8.67
CA ASP A 45 20.03 0.75 8.51
C ASP A 45 19.75 1.16 7.05
N GLU A 46 20.31 0.41 6.10
CA GLU A 46 20.13 0.69 4.67
C GLU A 46 18.81 0.13 4.16
N VAL A 47 18.37 -1.01 4.69
CA VAL A 47 17.04 -1.56 4.39
C VAL A 47 15.95 -0.63 4.91
N ASP A 48 16.08 -0.11 6.12
CA ASP A 48 15.13 0.86 6.68
C ASP A 48 15.10 2.14 5.86
N ARG A 49 16.27 2.67 5.48
CA ARG A 49 16.33 3.82 4.57
C ARG A 49 15.66 3.52 3.22
N LEU A 50 15.92 2.37 2.62
CA LEU A 50 15.32 1.98 1.34
C LEU A 50 13.82 1.79 1.46
N ARG A 51 13.33 1.30 2.60
CA ARG A 51 11.89 1.20 2.90
C ARG A 51 11.24 2.58 2.91
N ASP A 52 11.85 3.54 3.61
CA ASP A 52 11.35 4.90 3.72
C ASP A 52 11.31 5.59 2.36
N ILE A 53 12.38 5.47 1.56
CA ILE A 53 12.45 6.04 0.21
C ILE A 53 11.45 5.38 -0.73
N ALA A 54 11.31 4.05 -0.64
CA ALA A 54 10.33 3.33 -1.43
C ALA A 54 8.90 3.73 -1.07
N GLY A 55 8.68 4.27 0.14
CA GLY A 55 7.37 4.59 0.70
C GLY A 55 6.60 3.33 1.07
N VAL A 56 7.27 2.28 1.55
CA VAL A 56 6.65 0.99 1.86
C VAL A 56 6.09 1.00 3.28
N GLU A 57 4.77 0.91 3.37
CA GLU A 57 4.00 0.96 4.61
C GLU A 57 3.05 -0.24 4.72
N THR A 58 2.70 -0.63 5.95
CA THR A 58 1.71 -1.68 6.21
C THR A 58 0.64 -1.13 7.14
N TRP A 59 -0.57 -0.95 6.62
CA TRP A 59 -1.66 -0.31 7.36
C TRP A 59 -2.55 -1.30 8.12
N TRP A 60 -2.55 -2.57 7.72
CA TRP A 60 -3.38 -3.60 8.30
C TRP A 60 -2.61 -4.27 9.44
N THR A 61 -3.06 -4.09 10.69
CA THR A 61 -2.33 -4.52 11.91
C THR A 61 -3.07 -5.61 12.71
N GLY A 62 -4.00 -6.32 12.09
CA GLY A 62 -4.76 -7.40 12.72
C GLY A 62 -6.25 -7.24 12.44
N GLU A 63 -7.01 -6.85 13.45
CA GLU A 63 -8.45 -6.65 13.32
C GLU A 63 -8.79 -5.51 12.36
N LEU A 64 -9.94 -5.64 11.69
CA LEU A 64 -10.43 -4.62 10.76
C LEU A 64 -10.89 -3.37 11.53
N PRO A 65 -10.51 -2.16 11.09
CA PRO A 65 -11.01 -0.90 11.66
C PRO A 65 -12.54 -0.74 11.66
N VAL A 66 -13.24 -1.48 10.80
CA VAL A 66 -14.71 -1.48 10.70
C VAL A 66 -15.23 -2.91 10.73
N SER A 67 -16.13 -3.21 11.67
CA SER A 67 -16.84 -4.49 11.74
C SER A 67 -18.10 -4.50 10.89
N ASP A 68 -18.39 -5.62 10.22
CA ASP A 68 -19.58 -5.80 9.42
C ASP A 68 -19.92 -7.30 9.29
N ASP A 69 -21.20 -7.64 9.17
CA ASP A 69 -21.67 -9.03 8.97
C ASP A 69 -21.13 -9.63 7.66
N VAL A 70 -20.85 -8.79 6.67
CA VAL A 70 -20.29 -9.21 5.39
C VAL A 70 -18.82 -8.83 5.32
N ARG A 71 -17.92 -9.83 5.33
CA ARG A 71 -16.46 -9.63 5.39
C ARG A 71 -15.92 -8.73 4.28
N GLY A 72 -16.45 -8.86 3.06
CA GLY A 72 -16.05 -8.02 1.92
C GLY A 72 -16.44 -6.54 2.12
N ARG A 73 -17.64 -6.29 2.65
CA ARG A 73 -18.09 -4.96 3.03
C ARG A 73 -17.22 -4.39 4.15
N ALA A 74 -16.90 -5.18 5.18
CA ALA A 74 -15.98 -4.78 6.25
C ALA A 74 -14.61 -4.34 5.70
N LEU A 75 -14.04 -5.07 4.73
CA LEU A 75 -12.77 -4.71 4.09
C LEU A 75 -12.84 -3.38 3.37
N VAL A 76 -13.86 -3.17 2.54
CA VAL A 76 -13.95 -1.95 1.73
C VAL A 76 -14.21 -0.72 2.61
N ARG A 77 -15.04 -0.85 3.64
CA ARG A 77 -15.26 0.21 4.62
C ARG A 77 -13.98 0.51 5.42
N SER A 78 -13.25 -0.53 5.81
CA SER A 78 -11.95 -0.39 6.49
C SER A 78 -10.89 0.26 5.61
N LEU A 79 -10.80 -0.13 4.33
CA LEU A 79 -9.92 0.50 3.35
C LEU A 79 -10.23 2.00 3.24
N ALA A 80 -11.51 2.35 3.09
CA ALA A 80 -11.94 3.74 2.98
C ALA A 80 -11.57 4.55 4.22
N ARG A 81 -11.80 3.97 5.41
CA ARG A 81 -11.39 4.57 6.69
C ARG A 81 -9.87 4.79 6.76
N LEU A 82 -9.07 3.77 6.47
CA LEU A 82 -7.61 3.86 6.51
C LEU A 82 -7.08 4.93 5.55
N VAL A 83 -7.63 5.02 4.34
CA VAL A 83 -7.25 6.07 3.38
C VAL A 83 -7.59 7.46 3.93
N VAL A 84 -8.78 7.66 4.51
CA VAL A 84 -9.17 8.95 5.09
C VAL A 84 -8.29 9.33 6.28
N GLU A 85 -7.87 8.37 7.10
CA GLU A 85 -7.01 8.58 8.26
C GLU A 85 -5.55 8.90 7.86
N HIS A 86 -5.02 8.27 6.80
CA HIS A 86 -3.66 8.50 6.32
C HIS A 86 -3.53 9.64 5.31
N ALA A 87 -4.64 10.04 4.66
CA ALA A 87 -4.64 11.14 3.71
C ALA A 87 -4.49 12.48 4.43
N ASP A 88 -3.30 13.07 4.33
CA ASP A 88 -3.00 14.40 4.88
C ASP A 88 -2.61 15.38 3.76
N GLY A 89 -3.31 16.52 3.70
CA GLY A 89 -3.15 17.53 2.64
C GLY A 89 -3.74 17.16 1.27
N GLU A 90 -3.66 18.12 0.34
CA GLU A 90 -4.17 17.98 -1.04
C GLU A 90 -3.26 17.16 -1.96
N ASP A 91 -1.94 17.16 -1.69
CA ASP A 91 -0.93 16.45 -2.48
C ASP A 91 -0.66 15.02 -1.99
N TRP A 92 -1.53 14.50 -1.12
CA TRP A 92 -1.37 13.17 -0.57
C TRP A 92 -1.31 12.11 -1.67
N SER A 93 -0.32 11.22 -1.58
CA SER A 93 -0.25 10.02 -2.40
C SER A 93 0.51 8.93 -1.68
N THR A 94 0.07 7.68 -1.83
CA THR A 94 0.74 6.50 -1.27
C THR A 94 0.93 5.45 -2.36
N ARG A 95 1.76 4.44 -2.11
CA ARG A 95 1.88 3.33 -3.04
C ARG A 95 0.58 2.53 -3.06
N ALA A 96 0.18 2.07 -4.25
CA ALA A 96 -1.05 1.30 -4.40
C ALA A 96 -1.01 -0.03 -3.60
N ASP A 97 0.18 -0.60 -3.41
CA ASP A 97 0.37 -1.85 -2.67
C ASP A 97 0.26 -1.71 -1.15
N ASN A 98 0.59 -0.54 -0.59
CA ASN A 98 0.36 -0.24 0.83
C ASN A 98 -1.11 -0.44 1.25
N LEU A 99 -2.05 -0.19 0.32
CA LEU A 99 -3.49 -0.31 0.58
C LEU A 99 -3.95 -1.75 0.87
N PHE A 100 -3.19 -2.77 0.49
CA PHE A 100 -3.53 -4.18 0.75
C PHE A 100 -2.39 -4.99 1.38
N ARG A 101 -1.23 -4.37 1.62
CA ARG A 101 -0.07 -5.02 2.24
C ARG A 101 -0.38 -5.48 3.66
N GLY A 102 -0.04 -6.72 3.98
CA GLY A 102 -0.31 -7.31 5.31
C GLY A 102 -1.66 -8.04 5.41
N LEU A 103 -2.52 -7.96 4.39
CA LEU A 103 -3.72 -8.79 4.31
C LEU A 103 -3.40 -10.20 3.79
N GLU A 104 -4.25 -11.16 4.15
CA GLU A 104 -4.24 -12.50 3.54
C GLU A 104 -4.62 -12.45 2.05
N PRO A 105 -4.19 -13.41 1.20
CA PRO A 105 -4.37 -13.35 -0.25
C PRO A 105 -5.82 -13.16 -0.73
N ALA A 106 -6.79 -13.77 -0.06
CA ALA A 106 -8.21 -13.63 -0.39
C ALA A 106 -8.70 -12.18 -0.17
N ASP A 107 -8.30 -11.57 0.95
CA ASP A 107 -8.67 -10.19 1.29
C ASP A 107 -7.94 -9.19 0.40
N GLN A 108 -6.66 -9.44 0.08
CA GLN A 108 -5.93 -8.63 -0.88
C GLN A 108 -6.66 -8.54 -2.22
N TRP A 109 -7.23 -9.65 -2.68
CA TRP A 109 -7.97 -9.67 -3.94
C TRP A 109 -9.23 -8.79 -3.89
N VAL A 110 -10.00 -8.85 -2.81
CA VAL A 110 -11.19 -8.00 -2.61
C VAL A 110 -10.79 -6.52 -2.58
N VAL A 111 -9.78 -6.18 -1.78
CA VAL A 111 -9.29 -4.80 -1.64
C VAL A 111 -8.74 -4.28 -2.97
N ARG A 112 -7.97 -5.08 -3.72
CA ARG A 112 -7.49 -4.71 -5.07
C ARG A 112 -8.63 -4.43 -6.04
N ARG A 113 -9.70 -5.24 -6.02
CA ARG A 113 -10.89 -4.98 -6.86
C ARG A 113 -11.59 -3.70 -6.45
N ALA A 114 -11.72 -3.44 -5.15
CA ALA A 114 -12.30 -2.21 -4.63
C ALA A 114 -11.48 -0.97 -5.05
N ILE A 115 -10.15 -1.01 -4.93
CA ILE A 115 -9.26 0.07 -5.39
C ILE A 115 -9.46 0.34 -6.89
N ASN A 116 -9.46 -0.70 -7.71
CA ASN A 116 -9.67 -0.55 -9.15
C ASN A 116 -11.05 0.06 -9.47
N GLN A 117 -12.08 -0.29 -8.71
CA GLN A 117 -13.41 0.27 -8.86
C GLN A 117 -13.46 1.74 -8.43
N LEU A 118 -12.85 2.09 -7.30
CA LEU A 118 -12.70 3.47 -6.82
C LEU A 118 -11.93 4.34 -7.81
N ILE A 119 -10.93 3.78 -8.50
CA ILE A 119 -10.22 4.48 -9.59
C ILE A 119 -11.13 4.73 -10.78
N ARG A 120 -11.92 3.73 -11.20
CA ARG A 120 -12.88 3.87 -12.33
C ARG A 120 -13.96 4.91 -12.04
N GLU A 121 -14.38 5.01 -10.79
CA GLU A 121 -15.37 5.99 -10.32
C GLU A 121 -14.78 7.38 -10.02
N GLY A 122 -13.47 7.55 -10.22
CA GLY A 122 -12.80 8.83 -10.01
C GLY A 122 -12.68 9.24 -8.54
N VAL A 123 -12.81 8.30 -7.58
CA VAL A 123 -12.55 8.55 -6.15
C VAL A 123 -11.03 8.56 -5.88
N LEU A 124 -10.34 7.63 -6.52
CA LEU A 124 -8.89 7.52 -6.51
C LEU A 124 -8.33 7.81 -7.90
N VAL A 125 -7.10 8.32 -7.96
CA VAL A 125 -6.37 8.52 -9.22
C VAL A 125 -5.07 7.74 -9.14
N SER A 126 -4.83 6.91 -10.16
CA SER A 126 -3.57 6.20 -10.33
C SER A 126 -2.48 7.13 -10.86
N VAL A 127 -1.30 7.09 -10.26
CA VAL A 127 -0.14 7.91 -10.61
C VAL A 127 1.10 7.04 -10.69
N SER A 128 1.73 6.98 -11.86
CA SER A 128 3.02 6.29 -12.03
C SER A 128 4.16 7.17 -11.51
N LYS A 129 4.93 6.66 -10.55
CA LYS A 129 6.15 7.31 -10.04
C LYS A 129 7.38 6.45 -10.30
N ALA A 130 8.56 7.05 -10.14
CA ALA A 130 9.84 6.34 -10.21
C ALA A 130 10.01 5.34 -9.06
N THR A 131 9.23 5.46 -7.99
CA THR A 131 9.16 4.51 -6.89
C THR A 131 8.15 3.39 -7.13
N GLY A 132 7.20 3.50 -8.06
CA GLY A 132 6.20 2.46 -8.28
C GLY A 132 4.84 3.02 -8.73
N LEU A 133 3.79 2.20 -8.63
CA LEU A 133 2.42 2.64 -8.83
C LEU A 133 1.88 3.28 -7.54
N HIS A 134 1.44 4.53 -7.62
CA HIS A 134 0.85 5.25 -6.51
C HIS A 134 -0.64 5.51 -6.78
N VAL A 135 -1.36 5.79 -5.70
CA VAL A 135 -2.71 6.33 -5.72
C VAL A 135 -2.74 7.65 -4.97
N ARG A 136 -3.63 8.55 -5.38
CA ARG A 136 -3.98 9.77 -4.67
C ARG A 136 -5.49 9.95 -4.66
N LEU A 137 -5.98 10.82 -3.80
CA LEU A 137 -7.37 11.24 -3.81
C LEU A 137 -7.66 12.14 -5.01
N SER A 138 -8.89 12.05 -5.53
CA SER A 138 -9.49 13.08 -6.37
C SER A 138 -10.04 14.22 -5.49
N GLY A 139 -10.56 15.29 -6.12
CA GLY A 139 -11.02 16.48 -5.41
C GLY A 139 -12.11 16.20 -4.36
N ASP A 140 -13.11 15.38 -4.69
CA ASP A 140 -14.19 14.95 -3.79
C ASP A 140 -13.95 13.55 -3.19
N GLY A 141 -12.81 12.92 -3.50
CA GLY A 141 -12.53 11.53 -3.13
C GLY A 141 -12.53 11.29 -1.63
N ARG A 142 -12.07 12.27 -0.84
CA ARG A 142 -12.05 12.17 0.63
C ARG A 142 -13.45 12.04 1.23
N GLU A 143 -14.38 12.90 0.78
CA GLU A 143 -15.76 12.91 1.25
C GLU A 143 -16.48 11.61 0.88
N ARG A 144 -16.29 11.15 -0.37
CA ARG A 144 -16.85 9.88 -0.83
C ARG A 144 -16.34 8.69 -0.03
N LEU A 145 -15.04 8.64 0.29
CA LEU A 145 -14.49 7.59 1.14
C LEU A 145 -14.99 7.67 2.60
N ALA A 146 -15.25 8.86 3.13
CA ALA A 146 -15.85 9.01 4.45
C ALA A 146 -17.26 8.38 4.52
N HIS A 147 -18.09 8.63 3.51
CA HIS A 147 -19.41 7.99 3.36
C HIS A 147 -19.37 6.47 3.14
N ILE A 148 -18.30 5.97 2.53
CA ILE A 148 -18.09 4.53 2.41
C ILE A 148 -17.69 3.97 3.79
N ALA A 149 -16.78 4.63 4.51
CA ALA A 149 -16.29 4.18 5.81
C ALA A 149 -17.42 4.08 6.85
N ASP A 150 -18.27 5.11 6.96
CA ASP A 150 -19.41 5.12 7.89
C ASP A 150 -20.58 4.25 7.42
N GLY A 151 -20.60 3.88 6.13
CA GLY A 151 -21.63 3.04 5.51
C GLY A 151 -22.86 3.81 5.02
N SER A 152 -22.84 5.14 5.03
CA SER A 152 -23.96 5.98 4.59
C SER A 152 -24.10 6.08 3.06
N GLY A 153 -23.07 5.67 2.30
CA GLY A 153 -23.04 5.82 0.85
C GLY A 153 -22.13 4.81 0.16
N ILE A 154 -22.40 3.51 0.34
CA ILE A 154 -21.67 2.44 -0.36
C ILE A 154 -22.21 2.32 -1.79
N PRO A 155 -21.39 2.56 -2.84
CA PRO A 155 -21.80 2.36 -4.23
C PRO A 155 -22.17 0.90 -4.53
N GLU A 156 -23.26 0.68 -5.29
CA GLU A 156 -23.71 -0.67 -5.73
C GLU A 156 -22.61 -1.45 -6.46
N SER A 157 -21.76 -0.72 -7.21
CA SER A 157 -20.59 -1.26 -7.90
C SER A 157 -19.60 -1.92 -6.95
N LEU A 158 -19.42 -1.38 -5.74
CA LEU A 158 -18.60 -1.99 -4.70
C LEU A 158 -19.34 -3.17 -4.07
N GLU A 159 -20.66 -3.08 -3.85
CA GLU A 159 -21.44 -4.19 -3.30
C GLU A 159 -21.34 -5.46 -4.13
N SER A 160 -21.27 -5.34 -5.46
CA SER A 160 -21.09 -6.46 -6.37
C SER A 160 -19.77 -7.25 -6.20
N LEU A 161 -18.81 -6.74 -5.41
CA LEU A 161 -17.50 -7.38 -5.23
C LEU A 161 -17.51 -8.54 -4.23
N TRP A 162 -18.53 -8.62 -3.39
CA TRP A 162 -18.64 -9.63 -2.32
C TRP A 162 -20.00 -10.34 -2.28
N SER A 163 -20.86 -10.06 -3.27
CA SER A 163 -22.04 -10.85 -3.62
C SER A 163 -21.65 -12.11 -4.37
#